data_AF-A0A7R7HVJ6-F1
#
_entry.id   AF-A0A7R7HVJ6-F1
#
_cell.length_a   1.000
_cell.length_b   1.000
_cell.length_c   1.000
_cell.angle_alpha   90.00
_cell.angle_beta   90.00
_cell.angle_gamma   90.00
#
_symmetry.space_group_name_H-M   'P 1'
#
loop_
_entity.id
_entity.type
_entity.pdbx_description
1 polymer ?
#
loop_
_entity_poly.entity_id
_entity_poly.type
_entity_poly.pdbx_seq_one_letter_code
_entity_poly.pdbx_strand_id
1 'polypeptide(L)'
;MRRFLSPRWLALHLLMVLAFAVCLFMSWWQLTRAQGGNALSWGYTFEWPVFGVFAVVFWARLIRDERRKTTSAAQPEPDRLTEPVLPGAPRVIRRTERQVPAAGVEDDPELAAYNAYLAWQNANPHRSRRDYPG
;
A
#
# COMPACT_ATOMS: atom_id res chain seq x y z
N MET A 1 -9.06 5.40 21.40
CA MET A 1 -8.07 6.51 21.31
C MET A 1 -6.60 6.05 21.34
N ARG A 2 -6.24 4.94 22.01
CA ARG A 2 -4.84 4.45 22.15
C ARG A 2 -4.17 3.82 20.90
N ARG A 3 -4.86 3.70 19.76
CA ARG A 3 -4.32 2.96 18.59
C ARG A 3 -3.36 3.76 17.71
N PHE A 4 -3.32 5.09 17.85
CA PHE A 4 -2.34 5.94 17.16
C PHE A 4 -0.99 6.05 17.88
N LEU A 5 -0.89 5.53 19.12
CA LEU A 5 0.37 5.37 19.88
C LEU A 5 0.93 3.94 19.80
N SER A 6 0.62 3.18 18.74
CA SER A 6 1.43 1.98 18.51
C SER A 6 2.89 2.43 18.33
N PRO A 7 3.87 1.79 19.00
CA PRO A 7 5.27 2.25 18.97
C PRO A 7 5.81 2.34 17.54
N ARG A 8 5.29 1.49 16.64
CA ARG A 8 5.55 1.55 15.19
C ARG A 8 5.11 2.87 14.56
N TRP A 9 3.92 3.36 14.88
CA TRP A 9 3.43 4.64 14.36
C TRP A 9 4.18 5.83 14.91
N LEU A 10 4.57 5.80 16.18
CA LEU A 10 5.40 6.86 16.77
C LEU A 10 6.79 6.90 16.11
N ALA A 11 7.42 5.73 15.91
CA ALA A 11 8.70 5.62 15.23
C ALA A 11 8.64 6.18 13.79
N LEU A 12 7.56 5.92 13.06
CA LEU A 12 7.40 6.43 11.70
C LEU A 12 7.17 7.96 11.66
N HIS A 13 6.42 8.52 12.61
CA HIS A 13 6.32 9.98 12.73
C HIS A 13 7.66 10.61 13.10
N LEU A 14 8.41 10.00 14.03
CA LEU A 14 9.74 10.46 14.41
C LEU A 14 10.69 10.44 13.21
N LEU A 15 10.68 9.36 12.42
CA LEU A 15 11.45 9.24 11.20
C LEU A 15 11.08 10.35 10.20
N MET A 16 9.79 10.63 10.02
CA MET A 16 9.30 11.69 9.14
C MET A 16 9.78 13.07 9.58
N VAL A 17 9.64 13.38 10.87
CA VAL A 17 10.09 14.65 11.45
C VAL A 17 11.60 14.79 11.32
N LEU A 18 12.35 13.73 11.57
CA LEU A 18 13.80 13.72 11.41
C LEU A 18 14.21 13.96 9.96
N ALA A 19 13.60 13.26 9.00
CA ALA A 19 13.88 13.44 7.58
C ALA A 19 13.57 14.88 7.11
N PHE A 20 12.46 15.44 7.57
CA PHE A 20 12.09 16.82 7.28
C PHE A 20 13.08 17.82 7.90
N ALA A 21 13.47 17.62 9.16
CA ALA A 21 14.45 18.45 9.85
C ALA A 21 15.82 18.39 9.15
N VAL A 22 16.25 17.21 8.69
CA VAL A 22 17.48 17.05 7.90
C VAL A 22 17.40 17.83 6.60
N CYS A 23 16.28 17.77 5.86
CA CYS A 23 16.10 18.57 4.64
C CYS A 23 16.22 20.07 4.93
N LEU A 24 15.56 20.57 5.99
CA LEU A 24 15.65 21.99 6.36
C LEU A 24 17.06 22.40 6.79
N PHE A 25 17.73 21.55 7.57
CA PHE A 25 19.11 21.78 7.99
C PHE A 25 20.05 21.84 6.79
N MET A 26 19.89 20.92 5.84
CA MET A 26 20.66 20.90 4.59
C MET A 26 20.39 22.15 3.75
N SER A 27 19.14 22.61 3.70
CA SER A 27 18.75 23.85 3.00
C SER A 27 19.41 25.07 3.62
N TRP A 28 19.40 25.16 4.96
CA TRP A 28 20.05 26.22 5.72
C TRP A 28 21.56 26.25 5.49
N TRP A 29 22.20 25.08 5.52
CA TRP A 29 23.62 24.96 5.21
C TRP A 29 23.90 25.47 3.79
N GLN A 30 23.12 25.01 2.80
CA GLN A 30 23.32 25.41 1.42
C GLN A 30 23.05 26.89 1.17
N LEU A 31 22.10 27.49 1.89
CA LEU A 31 21.86 28.94 1.87
C LEU A 31 23.12 29.69 2.33
N THR A 32 23.73 29.25 3.42
CA THR A 32 24.97 29.84 3.95
C THR A 32 26.12 29.74 2.92
N ARG A 33 26.20 28.63 2.17
CA ARG A 33 27.20 28.42 1.10
C ARG A 33 26.90 29.23 -0.16
N ALA A 34 25.62 29.39 -0.51
CA ALA A 34 25.16 30.18 -1.65
C ALA A 34 25.48 31.66 -1.45
N GLN A 35 25.26 32.19 -0.24
CA GLN A 35 25.64 33.55 0.15
C GLN A 35 27.16 33.79 0.08
N GLY A 36 27.98 32.74 0.24
CA GLY A 36 29.43 32.76 0.05
C GLY A 36 29.90 32.83 -1.41
N GLY A 37 28.99 33.04 -2.38
CA GLY A 37 29.32 33.24 -3.80
C GLY A 37 29.17 32.00 -4.69
N ASN A 38 28.72 30.87 -4.16
CA ASN A 38 28.50 29.66 -4.96
C ASN A 38 27.10 29.63 -5.60
N ALA A 39 27.00 30.03 -6.87
CA ALA A 39 25.75 30.08 -7.63
C ALA A 39 25.02 28.72 -7.73
N LEU A 40 25.75 27.59 -7.79
CA LEU A 40 25.15 26.24 -7.87
C LEU A 40 24.39 25.86 -6.59
N SER A 41 24.75 26.44 -5.44
CA SER A 41 24.11 26.12 -4.15
C SER A 41 22.70 26.69 -4.03
N TRP A 42 22.31 27.63 -4.90
CA TRP A 42 20.95 28.19 -4.93
C TRP A 42 19.90 27.15 -5.30
N GLY A 43 20.17 26.30 -6.29
CA GLY A 43 19.24 25.24 -6.70
C GLY A 43 18.93 24.31 -5.52
N TYR A 44 19.96 23.85 -4.83
CA TYR A 44 19.83 22.96 -3.68
C TYR A 44 19.07 23.60 -2.50
N THR A 45 19.24 24.90 -2.27
CA THR A 45 18.54 25.62 -1.20
C THR A 45 17.01 25.53 -1.34
N PHE A 46 16.50 25.44 -2.58
CA PHE A 46 15.07 25.27 -2.86
C PHE A 46 14.67 23.81 -3.13
N GLU A 47 15.58 22.99 -3.64
CA GLU A 47 15.35 21.58 -3.90
C GLU A 47 15.13 20.78 -2.61
N TRP A 48 15.98 20.98 -1.59
CA TRP A 48 15.89 20.27 -0.31
C TRP A 48 14.55 20.51 0.42
N PRO A 49 14.02 21.75 0.55
CA PRO A 49 12.70 21.97 1.13
C PRO A 49 11.57 21.33 0.31
N VAL A 50 11.65 21.37 -1.02
CA VAL A 50 10.65 20.73 -1.89
C VAL A 50 10.59 19.23 -1.64
N PHE A 51 11.74 18.55 -1.52
CA PHE A 51 11.78 17.14 -1.14
C PHE A 51 11.21 16.90 0.26
N GLY A 52 11.52 17.76 1.23
CA GLY A 52 10.96 17.70 2.57
C GLY A 52 9.42 17.77 2.54
N VAL A 53 8.85 18.73 1.82
CA VAL A 53 7.40 18.87 1.65
C VAL A 53 6.80 17.65 0.94
N PHE A 54 7.44 17.17 -0.13
CA PHE A 54 6.97 16.00 -0.86
C PHE A 54 6.93 14.75 0.03
N ALA A 55 7.97 14.53 0.86
CA ALA A 55 8.01 13.44 1.82
C ALA A 55 6.85 13.50 2.83
N VAL A 56 6.52 14.70 3.34
CA VAL A 56 5.39 14.91 4.25
C VAL A 56 4.05 14.61 3.56
N VAL A 57 3.88 15.04 2.31
CA VAL A 57 2.65 14.75 1.52
C VAL A 57 2.51 13.25 1.28
N PHE A 58 3.60 12.59 0.86
CA PHE A 58 3.62 11.15 0.63
C PHE A 58 3.27 10.38 1.91
N TRP A 59 3.86 10.78 3.04
CA TRP A 59 3.57 10.23 4.36
C TRP A 59 2.11 10.40 4.75
N ALA A 60 1.55 11.61 4.58
CA ALA A 60 0.14 11.87 4.86
C ALA A 60 -0.78 11.00 4.00
N ARG A 61 -0.42 10.74 2.73
CA ARG A 61 -1.16 9.83 1.85
C ARG A 61 -1.10 8.39 2.35
N LEU A 62 0.09 7.90 2.70
CA LEU A 62 0.29 6.55 3.23
C LEU A 62 -0.52 6.32 4.53
N ILE A 63 -0.50 7.31 5.43
CA ILE A 63 -1.31 7.33 6.65
C ILE A 63 -2.80 7.24 6.34
N ARG A 64 -3.28 8.05 5.38
CA ARG A 64 -4.70 8.07 4.99
C ARG A 64 -5.12 6.73 4.38
N ASP A 65 -4.28 6.11 3.56
CA ASP A 65 -4.54 4.79 2.99
C ASP A 65 -4.69 3.71 4.07
N GLU A 66 -3.80 3.71 5.06
CA GLU A 66 -3.87 2.72 6.15
C GLU A 66 -5.11 2.92 7.04
N ARG A 67 -5.50 4.18 7.27
CA ARG A 67 -6.75 4.50 7.98
C ARG A 67 -7.98 4.05 7.20
N ARG A 68 -8.01 4.25 5.88
CA ARG A 68 -9.10 3.78 5.01
C ARG A 68 -9.30 2.27 5.10
N LYS A 69 -8.21 1.49 5.05
CA LYS A 69 -8.26 0.02 5.20
C LYS A 69 -8.83 -0.42 6.55
N THR A 70 -8.45 0.27 7.63
CA THR A 70 -8.95 -0.04 8.98
C THR A 70 -10.44 0.25 9.13
N THR A 71 -10.93 1.35 8.54
CA THR A 71 -12.36 1.69 8.56
C THR A 71 -13.20 0.74 7.70
N SER A 72 -12.72 0.35 6.51
CA SER A 72 -13.41 -0.64 5.66
C SER A 72 -13.51 -2.02 6.33
N ALA A 73 -12.51 -2.42 7.10
CA ALA A 73 -12.52 -3.69 7.85
C ALA A 73 -13.49 -3.71 9.05
N ALA A 74 -14.10 -2.57 9.42
CA ALA A 74 -15.06 -2.47 10.50
C ALA A 74 -16.52 -2.53 10.03
N GLN A 75 -16.77 -2.67 8.72
CA GLN A 75 -18.10 -2.95 8.20
C GLN A 75 -18.39 -4.45 8.44
N PRO A 76 -19.44 -4.79 9.19
CA PRO A 76 -19.75 -6.18 9.50
C PRO A 76 -20.10 -6.90 8.20
N GLU A 77 -19.31 -7.91 7.87
CA GLU A 77 -19.60 -8.85 6.80
C GLU A 77 -20.92 -9.57 7.13
N PRO A 78 -21.94 -9.56 6.24
CA PRO A 78 -23.15 -10.32 6.48
C PRO A 78 -22.81 -11.80 6.36
N ASP A 79 -22.78 -12.46 7.53
CA ASP A 79 -23.04 -13.89 7.73
C ASP A 79 -22.59 -14.81 6.58
N ARG A 80 -21.27 -14.96 6.38
CA ARG A 80 -20.76 -16.09 5.61
C ARG A 80 -20.96 -17.36 6.42
N LEU A 81 -22.07 -18.01 6.11
CA LEU A 81 -22.43 -19.37 6.45
C LEU A 81 -21.19 -20.29 6.46
N THR A 82 -20.93 -20.87 7.63
CA THR A 82 -20.16 -22.09 7.92
C THR A 82 -19.61 -22.83 6.70
N GLU A 83 -18.40 -22.48 6.23
CA GLU A 83 -17.61 -23.39 5.39
C GLU A 83 -16.85 -24.40 6.28
N PRO A 84 -16.89 -25.70 5.97
CA PRO A 84 -16.12 -26.70 6.70
C PRO A 84 -14.63 -26.52 6.42
N VAL A 85 -13.87 -26.23 7.47
CA VAL A 85 -12.41 -26.09 7.42
C VAL A 85 -11.79 -27.45 7.10
N LEU A 86 -11.34 -27.66 5.86
CA LEU A 86 -10.49 -28.79 5.49
C LEU A 86 -9.08 -28.61 6.10
N PRO A 87 -8.54 -29.61 6.83
CA PRO A 87 -7.19 -29.55 7.36
C PRO A 87 -6.16 -29.58 6.22
N GLY A 88 -5.32 -28.53 6.12
CA GLY A 88 -4.17 -28.51 5.19
C GLY A 88 -4.13 -27.37 4.17
N ALA A 89 -5.09 -26.44 4.20
CA ALA A 89 -5.04 -25.28 3.31
C ALA A 89 -3.79 -24.41 3.60
N PRO A 90 -2.93 -24.13 2.60
CA PRO A 90 -1.76 -23.29 2.79
C PRO A 90 -2.18 -21.89 3.22
N ARG A 91 -1.49 -21.33 4.23
CA ARG A 91 -1.74 -19.95 4.70
C ARG A 91 -1.43 -18.97 3.57
N VAL A 92 -2.48 -18.53 2.89
CA VAL A 92 -2.39 -17.51 1.84
C VAL A 92 -1.84 -16.23 2.46
N ILE A 93 -0.63 -15.84 2.04
CA ILE A 93 -0.09 -14.50 2.34
C ILE A 93 -1.09 -13.50 1.78
N ARG A 94 -1.66 -12.68 2.67
CA ARG A 94 -2.73 -11.70 2.38
C ARG A 94 -2.26 -10.69 1.33
N ARG A 95 -2.42 -11.04 0.06
CA ARG A 95 -2.28 -10.14 -1.08
C ARG A 95 -3.38 -9.09 -0.96
N THR A 96 -3.03 -7.82 -1.15
CA THR A 96 -4.02 -6.74 -1.13
C THR A 96 -4.90 -6.90 -2.36
N GLU A 97 -6.01 -7.60 -2.19
CA GLU A 97 -7.04 -7.77 -3.19
C GLU A 97 -7.88 -6.49 -3.20
N ARG A 98 -7.87 -5.80 -4.34
CA ARG A 98 -8.81 -4.72 -4.60
C ARG A 98 -10.18 -5.37 -4.69
N GLN A 99 -10.97 -5.25 -3.64
CA GLN A 99 -12.35 -5.75 -3.60
C GLN A 99 -13.17 -4.97 -4.64
N VAL A 100 -13.59 -5.67 -5.69
CA VAL A 100 -14.57 -5.17 -6.67
C VAL A 100 -15.96 -5.35 -6.02
N PRO A 101 -16.89 -4.38 -6.13
CA PRO A 101 -18.23 -4.52 -5.55
C PRO A 101 -18.93 -5.78 -6.10
N ALA A 102 -19.32 -6.70 -5.21
CA ALA A 102 -19.81 -8.03 -5.55
C ALA A 102 -21.26 -8.08 -6.09
N ALA A 103 -21.99 -6.95 -6.12
CA ALA A 103 -23.45 -6.89 -6.31
C ALA A 103 -23.97 -7.19 -7.75
N GLY A 104 -23.29 -8.06 -8.48
CA GLY A 104 -23.62 -8.47 -9.86
C GLY A 104 -22.50 -9.24 -10.56
N VAL A 105 -21.41 -9.55 -9.84
CA VAL A 105 -20.19 -10.21 -10.36
C VAL A 105 -20.29 -11.74 -10.24
N GLU A 106 -21.13 -12.24 -9.34
CA GLU A 106 -21.24 -13.67 -9.01
C GLU A 106 -21.98 -14.48 -10.10
N ASP A 107 -22.90 -13.83 -10.83
CA ASP A 107 -23.68 -14.43 -11.92
C ASP A 107 -23.12 -14.12 -13.34
N ASP A 108 -21.91 -13.54 -13.42
CA ASP A 108 -21.30 -13.22 -14.71
C ASP A 108 -20.75 -14.51 -15.37
N PRO A 109 -21.25 -14.91 -16.56
CA PRO A 109 -20.76 -16.10 -17.25
C PRO A 109 -19.26 -16.01 -17.60
N GLU A 110 -18.71 -14.80 -17.76
CA GLU A 110 -17.27 -14.59 -17.99
C GLU A 110 -16.46 -14.96 -16.73
N LEU A 111 -16.94 -14.60 -15.54
CA LEU A 111 -16.31 -14.99 -14.27
C LEU A 111 -16.44 -16.48 -14.00
N ALA A 112 -17.58 -17.10 -14.33
CA ALA A 112 -17.73 -18.55 -14.21
C ALA A 112 -16.72 -19.30 -15.08
N ALA A 113 -16.52 -18.86 -16.34
CA ALA A 113 -15.52 -19.43 -17.24
C ALA A 113 -14.08 -19.20 -16.73
N TYR A 114 -13.79 -18.02 -16.19
CA TYR A 114 -12.48 -17.69 -15.64
C TYR A 114 -12.16 -18.53 -14.38
N ASN A 115 -13.13 -18.67 -13.48
CA ASN A 115 -12.98 -19.49 -12.28
C ASN A 115 -12.81 -20.97 -12.63
N ALA A 116 -13.53 -21.49 -13.64
CA ALA A 116 -13.33 -22.84 -14.17
C ALA A 116 -11.92 -23.02 -14.76
N TYR A 117 -11.41 -22.02 -15.49
CA TYR A 117 -10.05 -22.02 -16.03
C TYR A 117 -8.98 -22.04 -14.93
N LEU A 118 -9.15 -21.22 -13.89
CA LEU A 118 -8.24 -21.22 -12.74
C LEU A 118 -8.28 -22.56 -11.98
N ALA A 119 -9.47 -23.14 -11.79
CA ALA A 119 -9.63 -24.44 -11.13
C ALA A 119 -8.93 -25.56 -11.92
N TRP A 120 -9.08 -25.56 -13.24
CA TRP A 120 -8.37 -26.48 -14.13
C TRP A 120 -6.84 -26.30 -14.06
N GLN A 121 -6.35 -25.06 -14.10
CA GLN A 121 -4.90 -24.81 -14.03
C GLN A 121 -4.31 -25.26 -12.69
N ASN A 122 -5.05 -25.09 -11.59
CA ASN A 122 -4.65 -25.54 -10.27
C ASN A 122 -4.62 -27.09 -10.18
N ALA A 123 -5.56 -27.77 -10.84
CA ALA A 123 -5.57 -29.23 -10.95
C ALA A 123 -4.49 -29.78 -11.91
N ASN A 124 -4.02 -28.96 -12.86
CA ASN A 124 -3.06 -29.34 -13.90
C ASN A 124 -1.80 -28.46 -13.92
N PRO A 125 -0.97 -28.45 -12.86
CA PRO A 125 0.17 -27.54 -12.70
C PRO A 125 1.28 -27.72 -13.74
N HIS A 126 1.33 -28.87 -14.43
CA HIS A 126 2.32 -29.18 -15.47
C HIS A 126 1.82 -28.95 -16.90
N ARG A 127 0.54 -28.56 -17.08
CA ARG A 127 -0.02 -28.29 -18.41
C ARG A 127 0.06 -26.81 -18.77
N SER A 128 0.19 -26.55 -20.06
CA SER A 128 0.24 -25.19 -20.57
C SER A 128 -1.17 -24.60 -20.64
N ARG A 129 -1.26 -23.27 -20.60
CA ARG A 129 -2.52 -22.54 -20.80
C ARG A 129 -3.23 -22.90 -22.11
N ARG A 130 -2.47 -23.36 -23.10
CA ARG A 130 -2.96 -23.76 -24.43
C ARG A 130 -3.70 -25.10 -24.43
N ASP A 131 -3.56 -25.91 -23.39
CA ASP A 131 -4.17 -27.24 -23.29
C ASP A 131 -5.55 -27.21 -22.62
N TYR A 132 -6.11 -26.01 -22.42
CA TYR A 132 -7.40 -25.82 -21.76
C TYR A 132 -8.57 -26.21 -22.69
N PRO A 133 -9.49 -27.07 -22.24
CA PRO A 133 -10.58 -27.60 -23.08
C PRO A 133 -11.83 -26.70 -23.16
N GLY A 134 -11.68 -25.39 -22.99
CA GLY A 134 -12.81 -24.44 -22.96
C GLY A 134 -12.96 -23.57 -24.20
#